data_AF-K1UA12-F1
#
_entry.id   AF-K1UA12-F1
#
_cell.length_a   1.000
_cell.length_b   1.000
_cell.length_c   1.000
_cell.angle_alpha   90.00
_cell.angle_beta   90.00
_cell.angle_gamma   90.00
#
_symmetry.space_group_name_H-M   'P 1'
#
loop_
_entity.id
_entity.type
_entity.pdbx_description
1 polymer ?
#
loop_
_entity_poly.entity_id
_entity_poly.type
_entity_poly.pdbx_seq_one_letter_code
_entity_poly.pdbx_strand_id
1 'polypeptide(L)'
;MLFAGLGTLLFHLITGGIVPAFLGSSFAFLGGYATIAPMIDGQPNHEMLPYACFGVACAGLVYVVLSALFKAFGAKKVMRFFPPIVTGPIIIAIGLNLSSSAINTARRTGGLRWSPSSSSSPPTSGARA
;
A
#
# COMPACT_ATOMS: atom_id res chain seq x y z
N MET A 1 6.31 8.68 2.87
CA MET A 1 7.26 8.50 3.99
C MET A 1 7.01 9.48 5.14
N LEU A 2 6.92 10.80 4.90
CA LEU A 2 6.66 11.79 5.96
C LEU A 2 5.39 11.48 6.79
N PHE A 3 4.25 11.25 6.14
CA PHE A 3 2.99 10.90 6.83
C PHE A 3 3.02 9.55 7.55
N ALA A 4 3.78 8.57 7.04
CA ALA A 4 3.96 7.28 7.69
C ALA A 4 4.76 7.40 9.00
N GLY A 5 5.83 8.21 8.98
CA GLY A 5 6.61 8.54 10.18
C GLY A 5 5.79 9.34 11.20
N LEU A 6 5.02 10.33 10.74
CA LEU A 6 4.19 11.18 11.60
C LEU A 6 3.02 10.39 12.21
N GLY A 7 2.38 9.52 11.43
CA GLY A 7 1.34 8.60 11.93
C GLY A 7 1.88 7.58 12.93
N THR A 8 3.09 7.07 12.72
CA THR A 8 3.76 6.18 13.68
C THR A 8 4.08 6.90 14.98
N LEU A 9 4.58 8.14 14.91
CA LEU A 9 4.85 8.97 16.10
C LEU A 9 3.56 9.29 16.88
N LEU A 10 2.49 9.67 16.17
CA LEU A 10 1.20 9.98 16.78
C LEU A 10 0.57 8.73 17.43
N PHE A 11 0.63 7.59 16.74
CA PHE A 11 0.17 6.30 17.29
C PHE A 11 0.98 5.89 18.52
N HIS A 12 2.31 6.08 18.48
CA HIS A 12 3.20 5.76 19.58
C HIS A 12 2.92 6.63 20.82
N LEU A 13 2.64 7.93 20.61
CA LEU A 13 2.26 8.87 21.67
C LEU A 13 0.90 8.52 22.30
N ILE A 14 -0.09 8.15 21.47
CA ILE A 14 -1.44 7.78 21.94
C ILE A 14 -1.44 6.41 22.65
N THR A 15 -0.59 5.48 22.22
CA THR A 15 -0.54 4.11 22.76
C THR A 15 0.45 3.97 23.93
N GLY A 16 1.14 5.05 24.32
CA GLY A 16 2.07 5.07 25.45
C GLY A 16 3.28 4.14 25.30
N GLY A 17 3.69 3.85 24.05
CA GLY A 17 4.88 3.04 23.77
C GLY A 17 4.74 1.52 23.93
N ILE A 18 3.54 0.99 24.22
CA ILE A 18 3.33 -0.45 24.49
C ILE A 18 3.36 -1.30 23.20
N VAL A 19 2.96 -0.73 22.06
CA VAL A 19 2.85 -1.45 20.79
C VAL A 19 3.77 -0.82 19.74
N PRO A 20 4.92 -1.45 19.43
CA PRO A 20 5.81 -0.97 18.37
C PRO A 20 5.24 -1.38 17.00
N ALA A 21 4.31 -0.58 16.47
CA ALA A 21 3.76 -0.76 15.13
C ALA A 21 4.29 0.34 14.20
N PHE A 22 4.88 -0.05 13.07
CA PHE A 22 5.24 0.87 11.99
C PHE A 22 4.08 0.98 11.01
N LEU A 23 3.52 2.19 10.84
CA LEU A 23 2.48 2.42 9.85
C LEU A 23 3.11 2.50 8.46
N GLY A 24 3.11 1.37 7.75
CA GLY A 24 3.54 1.26 6.36
C GLY A 24 2.46 1.64 5.34
N SER A 25 2.84 1.70 4.05
CA SER A 25 1.86 1.87 2.98
C SER A 25 0.98 0.61 2.87
N SER A 26 -0.35 0.80 2.89
CA SER A 26 -1.31 -0.30 2.97
C SER A 26 -1.47 -1.01 1.63
N PHE A 27 -0.89 -2.21 1.54
CA PHE A 27 -0.94 -3.05 0.36
C PHE A 27 -2.36 -3.49 -0.06
N ALA A 28 -3.33 -3.44 0.86
CA ALA A 28 -4.74 -3.69 0.55
C ALA A 28 -5.30 -2.69 -0.49
N PHE A 29 -4.74 -1.48 -0.58
CA PHE A 29 -5.17 -0.51 -1.58
C PHE A 29 -4.71 -0.87 -2.99
N LEU A 30 -3.65 -1.66 -3.19
CA LEU A 30 -3.20 -2.06 -4.53
C LEU A 30 -4.31 -2.76 -5.33
N GLY A 31 -5.11 -3.59 -4.68
CA GLY A 31 -6.27 -4.24 -5.31
C GLY A 31 -7.35 -3.23 -5.73
N GLY A 32 -7.64 -2.24 -4.89
CA GLY A 32 -8.58 -1.16 -5.22
C GLY A 32 -8.05 -0.22 -6.32
N TYR A 33 -6.77 0.13 -6.29
CA TYR A 33 -6.15 0.90 -7.37
C TYR A 33 -6.14 0.12 -8.69
N ALA A 34 -5.94 -1.20 -8.66
CA ALA A 34 -5.95 -2.03 -9.87
C ALA A 34 -7.33 -2.06 -10.56
N THR A 35 -8.43 -1.90 -9.82
CA THR A 35 -9.78 -1.83 -10.41
C THR A 35 -10.13 -0.44 -10.93
N ILE A 36 -9.60 0.62 -10.29
CA ILE A 36 -9.82 2.03 -10.65
C ILE A 36 -8.84 2.49 -11.75
N ALA A 37 -7.84 1.69 -12.09
CA ALA A 37 -6.86 1.98 -13.13
C ALA A 37 -7.13 1.22 -14.45
N PRO A 38 -8.33 1.29 -15.08
CA PRO A 38 -8.41 0.90 -16.49
C PRO A 38 -7.55 1.88 -17.28
N MET A 39 -6.49 1.37 -17.90
CA MET A 39 -5.68 2.10 -18.87
C MET A 39 -6.53 2.33 -20.12
N ILE A 40 -7.20 3.47 -20.19
CA ILE A 40 -7.76 3.94 -21.46
C ILE A 40 -6.59 4.58 -22.22
N ASP A 41 -6.15 3.91 -23.28
CA ASP A 41 -5.24 4.43 -24.31
C ASP A 41 -3.83 4.91 -23.87
N GLY A 42 -3.21 4.27 -22.89
CA GLY A 42 -1.77 4.43 -22.62
C GLY A 42 -1.34 5.85 -22.23
N GLN A 43 -2.28 6.72 -21.88
CA GLN A 43 -2.03 8.03 -21.27
C GLN A 43 -2.40 7.97 -19.79
N PRO A 44 -1.61 8.61 -18.89
CA PRO A 44 -2.01 8.74 -17.51
C PRO A 44 -3.29 9.57 -17.48
N ASN A 45 -4.43 8.95 -17.17
CA ASN A 45 -5.67 9.68 -17.09
C ASN A 45 -5.68 10.44 -15.76
N HIS A 46 -5.28 11.72 -15.78
CA HIS A 46 -5.20 12.59 -14.61
C HIS A 46 -6.57 12.74 -13.88
N GLU A 47 -7.66 12.35 -14.54
CA GLU A 47 -9.03 12.38 -14.01
C GLU A 47 -9.34 11.23 -13.03
N MET A 48 -8.61 10.11 -13.09
CA MET A 48 -8.84 8.95 -12.20
C MET A 48 -8.07 9.04 -10.88
N LEU A 49 -6.98 9.82 -10.86
CA LEU A 49 -6.18 10.13 -9.67
C LEU A 49 -7.01 10.69 -8.50
N PRO A 50 -7.89 11.70 -8.70
CA PRO A 50 -8.72 12.22 -7.62
C PRO A 50 -9.74 11.20 -7.13
N TYR A 51 -10.28 10.33 -8.01
CA TYR A 51 -11.23 9.29 -7.61
C TYR A 51 -10.60 8.27 -6.67
N ALA A 52 -9.36 7.85 -6.98
CA ALA A 52 -8.64 6.91 -6.13
C ALA A 52 -8.19 7.56 -4.80
N CYS A 53 -7.82 8.85 -4.83
CA CYS A 53 -7.51 9.61 -3.61
C CYS A 53 -8.75 9.76 -2.70
N PHE A 54 -9.92 10.02 -3.29
CA PHE A 54 -11.19 10.06 -2.58
C PHE A 54 -11.54 8.70 -1.96
N GLY A 55 -11.30 7.60 -2.68
CA GLY A 55 -11.46 6.24 -2.14
C GLY A 55 -10.61 5.98 -0.88
N VAL A 56 -9.34 6.41 -0.89
CA VAL A 56 -8.47 6.29 0.30
C VAL A 56 -8.95 7.20 1.44
N ALA A 57 -9.39 8.42 1.15
CA ALA A 57 -9.96 9.32 2.15
C ALA A 57 -11.22 8.74 2.82
N CYS A 58 -12.15 8.20 2.02
CA CYS A 58 -13.33 7.50 2.51
C CYS A 58 -12.97 6.26 3.35
N ALA A 59 -11.99 5.47 2.91
CA ALA A 59 -11.51 4.31 3.68
C ALA A 59 -10.96 4.73 5.06
N GLY A 60 -10.24 5.85 5.12
CA GLY A 60 -9.79 6.44 6.38
C GLY A 60 -10.95 6.84 7.30
N LEU A 61 -12.01 7.45 6.76
CA LEU A 61 -13.21 7.80 7.53
C LEU A 61 -13.91 6.56 8.09
N VAL A 62 -14.05 5.50 7.26
CA VAL A 62 -14.61 4.21 7.71
C VAL A 62 -13.76 3.60 8.82
N TYR A 63 -12.44 3.71 8.76
CA TYR A 63 -11.55 3.23 9.82
C TYR A 63 -11.77 3.97 11.15
N VAL A 64 -11.96 5.30 11.11
CA VAL A 64 -12.31 6.09 12.29
C VAL A 64 -13.64 5.63 12.89
N VAL A 65 -14.68 5.48 12.07
CA VAL A 65 -16.00 5.02 12.51
C VAL A 65 -15.91 3.61 13.12
N LEU A 66 -15.19 2.70 12.47
CA LEU A 66 -14.99 1.34 12.96
C LEU A 66 -14.22 1.32 14.29
N SER A 67 -13.20 2.17 14.45
CA SER A 67 -12.46 2.30 15.70
C SER A 67 -13.34 2.78 16.86
N ALA A 68 -14.24 3.75 16.60
CA ALA A 68 -15.19 4.23 17.59
C ALA A 68 -16.21 3.13 17.95
N LEU A 69 -16.65 2.36 16.94
CA LEU A 69 -17.56 1.24 17.14
C LEU A 69 -16.94 0.13 17.97
N PHE A 70 -15.68 -0.23 17.72
CA PHE A 70 -14.95 -1.22 18.52
C PHE A 70 -14.76 -0.77 19.97
N LYS A 71 -14.56 0.54 20.19
CA LYS A 71 -14.51 1.12 21.53
C LYS A 71 -15.86 1.00 22.25
N ALA A 72 -16.98 1.18 21.53
CA ALA A 72 -18.33 1.04 22.09
C ALA A 72 -18.77 -0.41 22.33
N PHE A 73 -18.43 -1.33 21.41
CA PHE A 73 -18.82 -2.75 21.49
C PHE A 73 -17.90 -3.59 22.40
N GLY A 74 -16.73 -3.07 22.75
CA GLY A 74 -15.77 -3.69 23.67
C GLY A 74 -14.86 -4.72 22.98
N ALA A 75 -13.56 -4.63 23.28
CA ALA A 75 -12.50 -5.47 22.69
C ALA A 75 -12.74 -6.98 22.82
N LYS A 76 -13.42 -7.42 23.89
CA LYS A 76 -13.68 -8.82 24.19
C LYS A 76 -14.61 -9.50 23.18
N LYS A 77 -15.57 -8.75 22.59
CA LYS A 77 -16.43 -9.27 21.51
C LYS A 77 -15.69 -9.32 20.19
N VAL A 78 -14.84 -8.34 19.90
CA VAL A 78 -14.04 -8.29 18.66
C VAL A 78 -13.06 -9.47 18.58
N MET A 79 -12.40 -9.83 19.69
CA MET A 79 -11.54 -11.02 19.76
C MET A 79 -12.27 -12.34 19.47
N ARG A 80 -13.59 -12.40 19.68
CA ARG A 80 -14.41 -13.57 19.34
C ARG A 80 -14.84 -13.58 17.87
N PHE A 81 -14.97 -12.41 17.24
CA PHE A 81 -15.27 -12.27 15.82
C PHE A 81 -14.04 -12.49 14.92
N PHE A 82 -12.85 -12.08 15.39
CA PHE A 82 -11.58 -12.27 14.68
C PHE A 82 -10.66 -13.23 15.44
N PRO A 83 -11.05 -14.51 15.59
CA PRO A 83 -10.16 -15.49 16.20
C PRO A 83 -8.90 -15.68 15.33
N PRO A 84 -7.75 -16.02 15.93
CA PRO A 84 -6.48 -16.15 15.21
C PRO A 84 -6.52 -17.19 14.08
N ILE A 85 -7.42 -18.17 14.19
CA ILE A 85 -7.68 -19.18 13.15
C ILE A 85 -8.19 -18.58 11.83
N VAL A 86 -8.83 -17.41 11.86
CA VAL A 86 -9.34 -16.71 10.67
C VAL A 86 -8.38 -15.60 10.25
N THR A 87 -7.88 -14.82 11.21
CA THR A 87 -6.99 -13.69 10.94
C THR A 87 -5.66 -14.13 10.30
N GLY A 88 -5.09 -15.27 10.73
CA GLY A 88 -3.84 -15.81 10.18
C GLY A 88 -3.93 -16.14 8.68
N PRO A 89 -4.87 -17.01 8.26
CA PRO A 89 -5.06 -17.33 6.84
C PRO A 89 -5.36 -16.11 5.96
N ILE A 90 -6.14 -15.14 6.47
CA ILE A 90 -6.42 -13.90 5.73
C ILE A 90 -5.12 -13.12 5.45
N ILE A 91 -4.25 -12.97 6.43
CA ILE A 91 -2.97 -12.26 6.26
C ILE A 91 -2.07 -13.00 5.25
N ILE A 92 -2.02 -14.34 5.32
CA ILE A 92 -1.25 -15.18 4.37
C ILE A 92 -1.78 -15.00 2.94
N ALA A 93 -3.11 -15.02 2.75
CA ALA A 93 -3.73 -14.84 1.43
C ALA A 93 -3.42 -13.45 0.84
N ILE A 94 -3.45 -12.39 1.65
CA ILE A 94 -3.04 -11.04 1.24
C ILE A 94 -1.57 -11.04 0.80
N GLY A 95 -0.68 -11.66 1.57
CA GLY A 95 0.75 -11.77 1.24
C GLY A 95 1.02 -12.53 -0.07
N LEU A 96 0.32 -13.65 -0.30
CA LEU A 96 0.45 -14.44 -1.53
C LEU A 96 -0.03 -13.67 -2.77
N ASN A 97 -1.13 -12.93 -2.65
CA ASN A 97 -1.63 -12.08 -3.74
C ASN A 97 -0.59 -11.01 -4.14
N LEU A 98 0.04 -10.39 -3.14
CA LEU A 98 1.09 -9.39 -3.35
C LEU A 98 2.37 -9.96 -3.94
N SER A 99 2.77 -11.17 -3.52
CA SER A 99 3.94 -11.85 -4.08
C SER A 99 3.79 -12.03 -5.60
N SER A 100 2.62 -12.46 -6.06
CA SER A 100 2.31 -12.58 -7.49
C SER A 100 2.42 -11.23 -8.21
N SER A 101 1.90 -10.15 -7.62
CA SER A 101 2.02 -8.80 -8.17
C SER A 101 3.47 -8.31 -8.23
N ALA A 102 4.27 -8.58 -7.20
CA ALA A 102 5.69 -8.21 -7.15
C ALA A 102 6.52 -8.97 -8.20
N ILE A 103 6.23 -10.26 -8.41
CA ILE A 103 6.87 -11.08 -9.44
C ILE A 103 6.53 -10.54 -10.83
N ASN A 104 5.29 -10.12 -11.07
CA ASN A 104 4.90 -9.52 -12.36
C ASN A 104 5.70 -8.23 -12.63
N THR A 105 5.81 -7.36 -11.62
CA THR A 105 6.64 -6.15 -11.72
C THR A 105 8.12 -6.48 -11.94
N ALA A 106 8.66 -7.44 -11.19
CA ALA A 106 10.05 -7.86 -11.30
C ALA A 106 10.35 -8.54 -12.65
N ARG A 107 9.43 -9.31 -13.22
CA ARG A 107 9.57 -9.87 -14.57
C ARG A 107 9.56 -8.79 -15.65
N ARG A 108 8.68 -7.79 -15.48
CA ARG A 108 8.57 -6.65 -16.40
C ARG A 108 9.83 -5.79 -16.40
N THR A 109 10.46 -5.61 -15.25
CA THR A 109 11.71 -4.87 -15.10
C THR A 109 12.95 -5.74 -15.36
N GLY A 110 12.93 -7.02 -15.02
CA GLY A 110 14.08 -7.95 -15.06
C GLY A 110 14.50 -8.38 -16.47
N GLY A 111 13.70 -8.09 -17.49
CA GLY A 111 14.09 -8.25 -18.91
C GLY A 111 14.77 -7.02 -19.51
N LEU A 112 14.68 -5.84 -18.88
CA LEU A 112 15.41 -4.64 -19.28
C LEU A 112 16.39 -4.27 -18.16
N ARG A 113 17.63 -4.74 -18.34
CA ARG A 113 18.88 -4.14 -17.88
C ARG A 113 18.76 -3.37 -16.55
N TRP A 114 19.30 -3.96 -15.49
CA TRP A 114 19.89 -3.16 -14.41
C TRP A 114 20.94 -2.24 -15.05
N SER A 115 20.50 -1.03 -15.43
CA SER A 115 21.37 0.09 -15.76
C SER A 115 21.44 0.91 -14.48
N PRO A 116 22.59 0.98 -13.79
CA PRO A 116 22.74 1.99 -12.75
C PRO A 116 22.50 3.33 -13.44
N SER A 117 21.51 4.09 -12.99
CA SER A 117 21.25 5.43 -13.51
C SER A 117 22.45 6.30 -13.18
N SER A 118 23.35 6.45 -14.15
CA SER A 118 24.41 7.45 -14.17
C SER A 118 23.78 8.83 -13.99
N SER A 119 24.15 9.52 -12.92
CA SER A 119 24.12 10.98 -12.90
C SER A 119 24.86 11.53 -14.13
N SER A 120 24.29 12.59 -14.72
CA SER A 120 24.82 13.45 -15.79
C SER A 120 24.98 12.85 -17.21
N SER A 121 24.18 13.37 -18.14
CA SER A 121 24.42 13.39 -19.60
C SER A 121 25.17 14.66 -20.02
N PRO A 122 25.75 14.83 -21.24
CA PRO A 122 26.34 13.92 -22.27
C PRO A 122 27.81 14.36 -22.63
N PRO A 123 28.57 13.85 -23.66
CA PRO A 123 28.28 13.99 -25.10
C PRO A 123 28.69 12.81 -26.04
N THR A 124 27.96 12.72 -27.16
CA THR A 124 28.37 12.35 -28.54
C THR A 124 29.28 11.15 -28.89
N SER A 125 28.84 10.46 -29.97
CA SER A 125 29.64 9.92 -31.08
C SER A 125 30.27 8.51 -30.96
N GLY A 126 29.72 7.57 -31.74
CA GLY A 126 30.55 6.74 -32.63
C GLY A 126 30.63 5.22 -32.36
N ALA A 127 30.48 4.46 -33.46
CA ALA A 127 30.87 3.07 -33.69
C ALA A 127 30.04 1.97 -32.99
N ARG A 128 29.18 1.19 -33.67
CA ARG A 128 29.46 0.17 -34.72
C ARG A 128 30.66 -0.72 -34.39
N ALA A 129 30.38 -1.94 -33.92
CA ALA A 129 30.89 -3.24 -34.38
C ALA A 129 30.66 -4.28 -33.28
#